data_AF-A0A9E2QM76-F1
#
_entry.id   AF-A0A9E2QM76-F1
#
_cell.length_a   1.000
_cell.length_b   1.000
_cell.length_c   1.000
_cell.angle_alpha   90.00
_cell.angle_beta   90.00
_cell.angle_gamma   90.00
#
_symmetry.space_group_name_H-M   'P 1'
#
loop_
_entity.id
_entity.type
_entity.pdbx_description
1 polymer ?
#
loop_
_entity_poly.entity_id
_entity_poly.type
_entity_poly.pdbx_seq_one_letter_code
_entity_poly.pdbx_strand_id
1 'polypeptide(L)'
;METAQYTLKEDKDWAYSIAYNSMLQICRAYMMTRGVRPTTGEGGHKVVFEYLKIILPKQYFFTLDLLDNIRQKRNRAVYDVPDIISEREAHDVLELAKEFVPEMIKLIKLRLNKE
;
A
#
# COMPACT_ATOMS: atom_id res chain seq x y z
N MET A 1 6.15 6.11 6.61
CA MET A 1 5.75 7.36 5.93
C MET A 1 6.81 8.44 6.03
N GLU A 2 7.19 8.88 7.24
CA GLU A 2 8.26 9.89 7.42
C GLU A 2 9.59 9.49 6.76
N THR A 3 10.01 8.23 6.91
CA THR A 3 11.20 7.68 6.23
C THR A 3 11.11 7.78 4.71
N ALA A 4 9.96 7.48 4.09
CA ALA A 4 9.80 7.57 2.64
C ALA A 4 10.00 9.01 2.14
N GLN A 5 9.51 9.99 2.90
CA GLN A 5 9.64 11.40 2.55
C GLN A 5 11.09 11.90 2.65
N TYR A 6 11.84 11.43 3.66
CA TYR A 6 13.27 11.73 3.78
C TYR A 6 14.08 11.07 2.65
N THR A 7 13.79 9.81 2.36
CA THR A 7 14.51 9.02 1.35
C THR A 7 14.26 9.48 -0.08
N LEU A 8 13.15 10.18 -0.38
CA LEU A 8 12.81 10.61 -1.76
C LEU A 8 13.92 11.39 -2.48
N LYS A 9 14.71 12.18 -1.74
CA LYS A 9 15.82 12.97 -2.29
C LYS A 9 17.08 12.14 -2.58
N GLU A 10 17.23 11.02 -1.88
CA GLU A 10 18.42 10.17 -1.92
C GLU A 10 18.20 8.96 -2.83
N ASP A 11 17.03 8.32 -2.73
CA ASP A 11 16.70 7.10 -3.46
C ASP A 11 15.18 6.99 -3.72
N LYS A 12 14.83 7.09 -5.00
CA LYS A 12 13.44 7.13 -5.48
C LYS A 12 12.79 5.75 -5.42
N ASP A 13 13.54 4.70 -5.71
CA ASP A 13 13.08 3.31 -5.67
C ASP A 13 12.77 2.88 -4.23
N TRP A 14 13.59 3.28 -3.26
CA TRP A 14 13.34 3.04 -1.84
C TRP A 14 12.18 3.87 -1.31
N ALA A 15 12.09 5.16 -1.66
CA ALA A 15 10.97 6.00 -1.25
C ALA A 15 9.63 5.41 -1.73
N TYR A 16 9.57 5.01 -3.00
CA TYR A 16 8.43 4.32 -3.61
C TYR A 16 8.08 3.03 -2.86
N SER A 17 9.10 2.21 -2.55
CA SER A 17 8.94 0.93 -1.85
C SER A 17 8.41 1.10 -0.43
N ILE A 18 8.91 2.09 0.32
CA ILE A 18 8.50 2.37 1.70
C ILE A 18 7.05 2.91 1.74
N ALA A 19 6.70 3.79 0.79
CA ALA A 19 5.34 4.30 0.66
C ALA A 19 4.35 3.15 0.35
N TYR A 20 4.67 2.31 -0.63
CA TYR A 20 3.88 1.12 -0.94
C TYR A 20 3.73 0.17 0.27
N ASN A 21 4.83 -0.12 0.97
CA ASN A 21 4.80 -1.00 2.14
C ASN A 21 3.91 -0.44 3.26
N SER A 22 3.91 0.88 3.46
CA SER A 22 3.03 1.53 4.45
C SER A 22 1.55 1.28 4.11
N MET A 23 1.17 1.42 2.84
CA MET A 23 -0.20 1.15 2.36
C MET A 23 -0.57 -0.34 2.45
N LEU A 24 0.35 -1.25 2.10
CA LEU A 24 0.10 -2.69 2.24
C LEU A 24 -0.12 -3.10 3.70
N GLN A 25 0.68 -2.56 4.62
CA GLN A 25 0.58 -2.91 6.04
C GLN A 25 -0.74 -2.42 6.65
N ILE A 26 -1.24 -1.25 6.28
CA ILE A 26 -2.55 -0.80 6.77
C ILE A 26 -3.70 -1.63 6.18
N CYS A 27 -3.61 -2.08 4.92
CA CYS A 27 -4.56 -3.02 4.34
C CYS A 27 -4.59 -4.35 5.11
N ARG A 28 -3.42 -4.91 5.43
CA ARG A 28 -3.29 -6.12 6.26
C ARG A 28 -3.86 -5.91 7.66
N ALA A 29 -3.60 -4.77 8.27
CA ALA A 29 -4.19 -4.43 9.57
C ALA A 29 -5.72 -4.41 9.50
N TYR A 30 -6.31 -3.83 8.44
CA TYR A 30 -7.76 -3.87 8.24
C TYR A 30 -8.29 -5.30 8.10
N MET A 31 -7.60 -6.19 7.37
CA MET A 31 -7.97 -7.62 7.31
C MET A 31 -7.99 -8.27 8.69
N MET A 32 -7.01 -7.96 9.54
CA MET A 32 -6.95 -8.49 10.90
C MET A 32 -8.14 -8.05 11.76
N THR A 33 -8.68 -6.83 11.55
CA THR A 33 -9.94 -6.41 12.19
C THR A 33 -11.17 -7.24 11.78
N ARG A 34 -11.03 -8.09 10.76
CA ARG A 34 -12.07 -9.03 10.30
C ARG A 34 -11.77 -10.47 10.73
N GLY A 35 -10.77 -10.69 11.59
CA GLY A 35 -10.34 -12.03 11.99
C GLY A 35 -9.63 -12.81 10.89
N VAL A 36 -9.25 -12.17 9.78
CA VAL A 36 -8.58 -12.82 8.64
C VAL A 36 -7.07 -12.58 8.73
N ARG A 37 -6.30 -13.67 8.72
CA ARG A 37 -4.84 -13.61 8.68
C ARG A 37 -4.35 -13.46 7.24
N PRO A 38 -3.57 -12.41 6.91
CA PRO A 38 -3.03 -12.24 5.56
C PRO A 38 -2.02 -13.34 5.22
N THR A 39 -2.07 -13.84 3.99
CA THR A 39 -1.07 -14.78 3.46
C THR A 39 0.30 -14.10 3.31
N THR A 40 1.35 -14.85 3.64
CA THR A 40 2.75 -14.47 3.43
C THR A 40 3.34 -15.24 2.25
N GLY A 41 4.27 -14.64 1.50
CA GLY A 41 4.92 -15.26 0.34
C GLY A 41 4.42 -14.73 -1.00
N GLU A 42 4.77 -15.44 -2.07
CA GLU A 42 4.44 -15.07 -3.44
C GLU A 42 2.92 -14.94 -3.63
N GLY A 43 2.49 -13.92 -4.37
CA GLY A 43 1.08 -13.61 -4.57
C GLY A 43 0.35 -13.02 -3.35
N GLY A 44 0.92 -13.09 -2.14
CA GLY A 44 0.23 -12.68 -0.90
C GLY A 44 -0.23 -11.22 -0.88
N HIS A 45 0.49 -10.32 -1.57
CA HIS A 45 0.09 -8.91 -1.67
C HIS A 45 -1.15 -8.72 -2.55
N LYS A 46 -1.26 -9.48 -3.65
CA LYS A 46 -2.41 -9.42 -4.56
C LYS A 46 -3.67 -9.90 -3.85
N VAL A 47 -3.56 -11.01 -3.11
CA VAL A 47 -4.65 -11.57 -2.31
C VAL A 47 -5.17 -10.56 -1.28
N VAL A 48 -4.30 -9.77 -0.65
CA VAL A 48 -4.71 -8.68 0.25
C VAL A 48 -5.66 -7.71 -0.48
N PHE A 49 -5.29 -7.21 -1.66
CA PHE A 49 -6.12 -6.25 -2.38
C PHE A 49 -7.41 -6.86 -2.93
N GLU A 50 -7.36 -8.09 -3.45
CA GLU A 50 -8.56 -8.83 -3.88
C GLU A 50 -9.53 -9.04 -2.73
N TYR A 51 -9.04 -9.43 -1.55
CA TYR A 51 -9.87 -9.58 -0.36
C TYR A 51 -10.48 -8.24 0.08
N LEU A 52 -9.71 -7.14 0.09
CA LEU A 52 -10.24 -5.83 0.44
C LEU A 52 -11.38 -5.40 -0.49
N LYS A 53 -11.31 -5.71 -1.79
CA LYS A 53 -12.42 -5.43 -2.73
C LYS A 53 -13.70 -6.20 -2.43
N ILE A 54 -13.61 -7.36 -1.77
CA ILE A 54 -14.79 -8.13 -1.37
C ILE A 54 -15.51 -7.43 -0.20
N ILE A 55 -14.77 -6.79 0.71
CA ILE A 55 -15.31 -6.32 1.99
C ILE A 55 -15.47 -4.80 2.11
N LEU A 56 -14.85 -4.02 1.23
CA LEU A 56 -14.94 -2.56 1.21
C LEU A 56 -15.93 -2.07 0.15
N PRO A 57 -16.53 -0.88 0.33
CA PRO A 57 -17.35 -0.25 -0.69
C PRO A 57 -16.58 0.00 -2.01
N LYS A 58 -17.31 0.02 -3.12
CA LYS A 58 -16.74 0.20 -4.48
C LYS A 58 -15.86 1.44 -4.65
N GLN A 59 -16.05 2.48 -3.82
CA GLN A 59 -15.23 3.69 -3.85
C GLN A 59 -13.72 3.42 -3.66
N TYR A 60 -13.35 2.30 -3.00
CA TYR A 60 -11.96 1.92 -2.79
C TYR A 60 -11.33 1.14 -3.95
N PHE A 61 -12.13 0.66 -4.91
CA PHE A 61 -11.66 -0.32 -5.89
C PHE A 61 -10.57 0.25 -6.79
N PHE A 62 -10.73 1.51 -7.23
CA PHE A 62 -9.73 2.19 -8.04
C PHE A 62 -8.37 2.28 -7.32
N THR A 63 -8.36 2.70 -6.05
CA THR A 63 -7.12 2.77 -5.26
C THR A 63 -6.50 1.38 -5.05
N LEU A 64 -7.31 0.35 -4.83
CA LEU A 64 -6.83 -1.03 -4.69
C LEU A 64 -6.24 -1.58 -5.99
N ASP A 65 -6.80 -1.22 -7.15
CA ASP A 65 -6.23 -1.54 -8.46
C ASP A 65 -4.90 -0.82 -8.69
N LEU A 66 -4.84 0.46 -8.34
CA LEU A 66 -3.62 1.25 -8.42
C LEU A 66 -2.50 0.65 -7.54
N LEU A 67 -2.84 0.20 -6.33
CA LEU A 67 -1.90 -0.49 -5.44
C LEU A 67 -1.34 -1.79 -6.02
N ASP A 68 -2.12 -2.54 -6.80
CA ASP A 68 -1.62 -3.73 -7.48
C ASP A 68 -0.65 -3.38 -8.62
N ASN A 69 -0.91 -2.29 -9.35
CA ASN A 69 0.03 -1.80 -10.37
C ASN A 69 1.34 -1.31 -9.73
N ILE A 70 1.25 -0.56 -8.63
CA ILE A 70 2.41 -0.08 -7.85
C ILE A 70 3.23 -1.28 -7.35
N ARG A 71 2.57 -2.34 -6.86
CA ARG A 71 3.23 -3.58 -6.44
C ARG A 71 4.09 -4.17 -7.55
N GLN A 72 3.56 -4.26 -8.76
CA GLN A 72 4.27 -4.85 -9.90
C GLN A 72 5.51 -4.03 -10.26
N LYS A 73 5.37 -2.70 -10.34
CA LYS A 73 6.50 -1.81 -10.61
C LYS A 73 7.56 -1.87 -9.51
N ARG A 74 7.14 -1.89 -8.23
CA ARG A 74 8.03 -2.05 -7.07
C ARG A 74 8.83 -3.35 -7.14
N ASN A 75 8.18 -4.46 -7.51
CA ASN A 75 8.85 -5.75 -7.63
C ASN A 75 10.00 -5.68 -8.65
N ARG A 76 9.75 -5.06 -9.81
CA ARG A 76 10.78 -4.83 -10.83
C ARG A 76 11.92 -3.94 -10.33
N ALA A 77 11.61 -2.85 -9.64
CA ALA A 77 12.62 -1.94 -9.09
C ALA A 77 13.54 -2.62 -8.06
N VAL A 78 13.00 -3.54 -7.26
CA VAL A 78 13.76 -4.23 -6.21
C VAL A 78 14.59 -5.40 -6.74
N TYR A 79 14.10 -6.14 -7.74
CA TYR A 79 14.70 -7.42 -8.14
C TYR A 79 15.28 -7.44 -9.56
N ASP A 80 14.79 -6.60 -10.47
CA ASP A 80 15.12 -6.72 -11.89
C ASP A 80 15.98 -5.56 -12.39
N VAL A 81 15.53 -4.32 -12.15
CA VAL A 81 16.11 -3.11 -12.74
C VAL A 81 16.14 -2.00 -11.70
N PRO A 82 17.32 -1.68 -11.11
CA PRO A 82 17.45 -0.53 -10.22
C PRO A 82 17.27 0.79 -11.00
N ASP A 83 16.89 1.85 -10.30
CA ASP A 83 16.70 3.22 -10.81
C ASP A 83 15.61 3.34 -11.88
N ILE A 84 14.58 2.49 -11.82
CA ILE A 84 13.46 2.48 -12.78
C ILE A 84 12.28 3.37 -12.35
N ILE A 85 12.26 3.85 -11.09
CA ILE A 85 11.23 4.76 -10.60
C ILE A 85 11.65 6.21 -10.83
N SER A 86 10.83 6.95 -11.56
CA SER A 86 11.02 8.40 -11.70
C SER A 86 10.67 9.15 -10.41
N GLU A 87 11.22 10.36 -10.26
CA GLU A 87 10.94 11.22 -9.11
C GLU A 87 9.45 11.54 -8.97
N ARG A 88 8.80 11.77 -10.11
CA ARG A 88 7.37 12.00 -10.18
C ARG A 88 6.58 10.79 -9.69
N GLU A 89 6.91 9.59 -10.15
CA GLU A 89 6.24 8.37 -9.68
C GLU A 89 6.44 8.14 -8.18
N ALA A 90 7.66 8.35 -7.67
CA ALA A 90 7.95 8.25 -6.23
C ALA A 90 7.16 9.28 -5.42
N HIS A 91 7.07 10.52 -5.91
CA HIS A 91 6.26 11.57 -5.31
C HIS A 91 4.76 11.23 -5.34
N ASP A 92 4.22 10.82 -6.49
CA ASP A 92 2.80 10.50 -6.66
C ASP A 92 2.36 9.33 -5.74
N VAL A 93 3.21 8.30 -5.60
CA VAL A 93 2.94 7.18 -4.67
C VAL A 93 3.06 7.61 -3.21
N LEU A 94 3.95 8.55 -2.89
CA LEU A 94 4.06 9.11 -1.54
C LEU A 94 2.81 9.92 -1.17
N GLU A 95 2.32 10.77 -2.07
CA GLU A 95 1.09 11.55 -1.85
C GLU A 95 -0.14 10.63 -1.73
N LEU A 96 -0.26 9.62 -2.59
CA LEU A 96 -1.30 8.61 -2.46
C LEU A 96 -1.28 7.95 -1.06
N ALA A 97 -0.09 7.60 -0.57
CA ALA A 97 0.05 6.99 0.75
C ALA A 97 -0.31 7.96 1.89
N LYS A 98 -0.04 9.26 1.75
CA LYS A 98 -0.43 10.29 2.73
C LYS A 98 -1.95 10.46 2.84
N GLU A 99 -2.68 10.23 1.76
CA GLU A 99 -4.15 10.29 1.76
C GLU A 99 -4.77 8.97 2.23
N PHE A 100 -4.34 7.85 1.65
CA PHE A 100 -4.96 6.55 1.84
C PHE A 100 -4.73 5.95 3.23
N VAL A 101 -3.51 6.10 3.80
CA VAL A 101 -3.20 5.50 5.11
C VAL A 101 -4.07 6.09 6.24
N PRO A 102 -4.19 7.42 6.40
CA PRO A 102 -5.09 8.00 7.39
C PRO A 102 -6.55 7.61 7.20
N GLU A 103 -7.02 7.47 5.95
CA GLU A 103 -8.37 7.01 5.67
C GLU A 103 -8.60 5.58 6.18
N MET A 104 -7.69 4.66 5.87
CA MET A 104 -7.77 3.28 6.37
C MET A 104 -7.69 3.20 7.90
N ILE A 105 -6.87 4.05 8.55
CA ILE A 105 -6.82 4.16 10.01
C ILE A 105 -8.18 4.57 10.59
N LYS A 106 -8.88 5.53 9.97
CA LYS A 106 -10.23 5.92 10.39
C LYS A 106 -11.19 4.75 10.30
N LEU A 107 -11.16 3.97 9.22
CA LEU A 107 -12.00 2.78 9.05
C LEU A 107 -11.72 1.73 10.13
N ILE A 108 -10.44 1.47 10.43
CA ILE A 108 -10.04 0.54 11.51
C ILE A 108 -10.59 1.00 12.85
N LYS A 109 -10.41 2.27 13.23
CA LYS A 109 -10.92 2.82 14.49
C LYS A 109 -12.43 2.73 14.60
N LEU A 110 -13.15 3.11 13.53
CA LEU A 110 -14.61 3.00 13.47
C LEU A 110 -15.09 1.56 13.61
N ARG A 111 -14.32 0.58 13.13
CA ARG A 111 -14.66 -0.84 13.22
C ARG A 111 -14.45 -1.38 14.64
N LEU A 112 -13.32 -1.05 15.27
CA LEU A 112 -12.97 -1.49 16.62
C LEU A 112 -13.88 -0.88 17.69
N ASN A 113 -14.39 0.33 17.48
CA ASN A 113 -15.31 0.99 18.42
C ASN A 113 -16.77 0.48 18.33
N LYS A 114 -17.08 -0.39 17.35
CA LYS A 114 -18.42 -0.94 17.13
C LYS A 114 -18.58 -2.37 17.69
N GLU A 115 -17.51 -2.93 18.25
CA GLU A 115 -17.50 -4.22 18.96
C GLU A 115 -17.38 -3.97 20.46
#